data_AF-A0A418GD04-F1
#
_entry.id   AF-A0A418GD04-F1
#
_cell.length_a   1.000
_cell.length_b   1.000
_cell.length_c   1.000
_cell.angle_alpha   90.00
_cell.angle_beta   90.00
_cell.angle_gamma   90.00
#
_symmetry.space_group_name_H-M   'P 1'
#
loop_
_entity.id
_entity.type
_entity.pdbx_description
1 polymer ?
#
loop_
_entity_poly.entity_id
_entity_poly.type
_entity_poly.pdbx_seq_one_letter_code
_entity_poly.pdbx_strand_id
1 'polypeptide(L)'
;LWNDQQGWYADYDLKSHKVRNQLTAAALFPLYVNAAAKDRASKMATATKTHLLQPGGLNTTSVKSGQQWDAPNGWAPLQWVATEGLQNYGQKEVAMDISWHFLTNVQHTYDREKKLVEKYDVSTTGTGGGGGEYPLQDGFGWTNGVTLKMLDLICPKEQPCDNVPATRPLSESTTQPLKQKEAEPTP
;
A
#
# COMPACT_ATOMS: atom_id res chain seq x y z
N LEU A 1 -19.07 1.84 11.38
CA LEU A 1 -17.84 1.04 11.12
C LEU A 1 -16.56 1.80 11.51
N TRP A 2 -16.62 2.82 12.38
CA TRP A 2 -15.43 3.55 12.83
C TRP A 2 -15.19 3.24 14.31
N ASN A 3 -13.99 2.81 14.67
CA ASN A 3 -13.59 2.58 16.05
C ASN A 3 -12.85 3.82 16.55
N ASP A 4 -13.54 4.65 17.34
CA ASP A 4 -12.97 5.93 17.80
C ASP A 4 -11.85 5.75 18.83
N GLN A 5 -11.94 4.70 19.65
CA GLN A 5 -10.93 4.37 20.65
C GLN A 5 -9.59 4.00 20.00
N GLN A 6 -9.63 3.22 18.90
CA GLN A 6 -8.42 2.78 18.20
C GLN A 6 -7.99 3.75 17.10
N GLY A 7 -8.93 4.55 16.57
CA GLY A 7 -8.65 5.51 15.49
C GLY A 7 -8.56 4.88 14.10
N TRP A 8 -9.32 3.81 13.83
CA TRP A 8 -9.43 3.21 12.49
C TRP A 8 -10.83 2.68 12.17
N TYR A 9 -11.09 2.47 10.88
CA TYR A 9 -12.27 1.72 10.44
C TYR A 9 -12.13 0.24 10.79
N ALA A 10 -13.24 -0.39 11.13
CA ALA A 10 -13.31 -1.80 11.46
C ALA A 10 -14.73 -2.35 11.29
N ASP A 11 -14.82 -3.68 11.24
CA ASP A 11 -16.09 -4.39 11.18
C ASP A 11 -16.95 -4.14 12.41
N TYR A 12 -18.26 -4.31 12.25
CA TYR A 12 -19.22 -4.26 13.36
C TYR A 12 -19.65 -5.66 13.76
N ASP A 13 -19.64 -5.92 15.06
CA ASP A 13 -19.99 -7.21 15.65
C ASP A 13 -21.46 -7.20 16.07
N LEU A 14 -22.29 -7.99 15.38
CA LEU A 14 -23.74 -8.06 15.62
C LEU A 14 -24.11 -8.73 16.95
N LYS A 15 -23.22 -9.54 17.55
CA LYS A 15 -23.48 -10.21 18.82
C LYS A 15 -23.26 -9.25 19.99
N SER A 16 -22.12 -8.55 19.96
CA SER A 16 -21.76 -7.59 21.01
C SER A 16 -22.31 -6.18 20.78
N HIS A 17 -22.87 -5.92 19.59
CA HIS A 17 -23.37 -4.62 19.15
C HIS A 17 -22.30 -3.52 19.22
N LYS A 18 -21.05 -3.86 18.90
CA LYS A 18 -19.89 -2.96 18.97
C LYS A 18 -19.03 -3.03 17.72
N VAL A 19 -18.34 -1.94 17.41
CA VAL A 19 -17.27 -1.95 16.41
C VAL A 19 -16.11 -2.77 16.97
N ARG A 20 -15.56 -3.68 16.15
CA ARG A 20 -14.44 -4.54 16.53
C ARG A 20 -13.15 -3.72 16.68
N ASN A 21 -12.20 -4.25 17.45
CA ASN A 21 -10.93 -3.57 17.71
C ASN A 21 -9.86 -3.87 16.65
N GLN A 22 -9.95 -5.00 15.95
CA GLN A 22 -8.89 -5.45 15.05
C GLN A 22 -8.76 -4.55 13.82
N LEU A 23 -7.53 -4.11 13.54
CA LEU A 23 -7.16 -3.47 12.28
C LEU A 23 -6.86 -4.54 11.22
N THR A 24 -7.46 -4.38 10.05
CA THR A 24 -7.15 -5.14 8.84
C THR A 24 -7.04 -4.18 7.65
N ALA A 25 -6.49 -4.64 6.53
CA ALA A 25 -6.44 -3.86 5.30
C ALA A 25 -7.83 -3.42 4.79
N ALA A 26 -8.90 -4.10 5.20
CA ALA A 26 -10.27 -3.70 4.88
C ALA A 26 -10.62 -2.29 5.40
N ALA A 27 -9.92 -1.81 6.43
CA ALA A 27 -10.09 -0.47 6.99
C ALA A 27 -9.80 0.67 5.99
N LEU A 28 -9.16 0.39 4.85
CA LEU A 28 -8.89 1.37 3.80
C LEU A 28 -9.97 1.46 2.71
N PHE A 29 -10.92 0.52 2.66
CA PHE A 29 -12.02 0.59 1.69
C PHE A 29 -12.86 1.88 1.81
N PRO A 30 -13.16 2.42 3.02
CA PRO A 30 -13.86 3.70 3.13
C PRO A 30 -13.13 4.88 2.47
N LEU A 31 -11.79 4.84 2.41
CA LEU A 31 -11.01 5.82 1.66
C LEU A 31 -11.10 5.55 0.16
N TYR A 32 -11.00 4.29 -0.26
CA TYR A 32 -11.10 3.90 -1.67
C TYR A 32 -12.40 4.35 -2.33
N VAL A 33 -13.54 4.26 -1.62
CA VAL A 33 -14.86 4.64 -2.16
C VAL A 33 -15.28 6.07 -1.80
N ASN A 34 -14.36 6.91 -1.32
CA ASN A 34 -14.60 8.31 -0.92
C ASN A 34 -15.68 8.49 0.17
N ALA A 35 -15.93 7.46 0.99
CA ALA A 35 -16.90 7.52 2.09
C ALA A 35 -16.30 8.05 3.40
N ALA A 36 -14.98 8.09 3.52
CA ALA A 36 -14.32 8.54 4.73
C ALA A 36 -14.38 10.06 4.92
N ALA A 37 -14.51 10.49 6.18
CA ALA A 37 -14.25 11.88 6.53
C ALA A 37 -12.74 12.17 6.42
N LYS A 38 -12.37 13.41 6.08
CA LYS A 38 -10.96 13.77 5.82
C LYS A 38 -10.05 13.56 7.04
N ASP A 39 -10.54 13.86 8.24
CA ASP A 39 -9.83 13.64 9.50
C ASP A 39 -9.57 12.15 9.76
N ARG A 40 -10.55 11.29 9.45
CA ARG A 40 -10.41 9.83 9.54
C ARG A 40 -9.45 9.28 8.49
N ALA A 41 -9.41 9.86 7.30
CA ALA A 41 -8.44 9.47 6.28
C ALA A 41 -7.00 9.73 6.72
N SER A 42 -6.73 10.87 7.38
CA SER A 42 -5.41 11.13 7.98
C SER A 42 -5.05 10.13 9.07
N LYS A 43 -6.01 9.76 9.94
CA LYS A 43 -5.81 8.70 10.95
C LYS A 43 -5.53 7.35 10.31
N MET A 44 -6.23 7.00 9.22
CA MET A 44 -5.98 5.77 8.47
C MET A 44 -4.59 5.74 7.85
N ALA A 45 -4.09 6.85 7.28
CA ALA A 45 -2.72 6.93 6.78
C ALA A 45 -1.69 6.65 7.88
N THR A 46 -1.89 7.20 9.08
CA THR A 46 -1.07 6.89 10.26
C THR A 46 -1.17 5.42 10.66
N ALA A 47 -2.38 4.87 10.78
CA ALA A 47 -2.57 3.46 11.14
C ALA A 47 -1.92 2.50 10.13
N THR A 48 -2.02 2.81 8.84
CA THR A 48 -1.36 2.08 7.76
C THR A 48 0.15 2.06 7.94
N LYS A 49 0.78 3.25 8.07
CA LYS A 49 2.24 3.36 8.28
C LYS A 49 2.71 2.61 9.53
N THR A 50 1.96 2.71 10.63
CA THR A 50 2.38 2.16 11.92
C THR A 50 2.20 0.64 12.02
N HIS A 51 1.14 0.09 11.41
CA HIS A 51 0.71 -1.28 11.72
C HIS A 51 0.66 -2.25 10.53
N LEU A 52 0.49 -1.75 9.31
CA LEU A 52 0.22 -2.60 8.14
C LEU A 52 1.28 -2.48 7.04
N LEU A 53 1.92 -1.33 6.88
CA LEU A 53 3.01 -1.17 5.91
C LEU A 53 4.23 -1.97 6.38
N GLN A 54 4.74 -2.83 5.51
CA GLN A 54 5.88 -3.71 5.72
C GLN A 54 6.88 -3.56 4.56
N PRO A 55 8.11 -4.09 4.67
CA PRO A 55 9.15 -3.93 3.64
C PRO A 55 8.75 -4.41 2.24
N GLY A 56 7.86 -5.41 2.14
CA GLY A 56 7.39 -5.99 0.88
C GLY A 56 5.96 -5.64 0.49
N GLY A 57 5.31 -4.69 1.16
CA GLY A 57 3.96 -4.23 0.83
C GLY A 57 3.07 -4.01 2.04
N LEU A 58 1.77 -3.96 1.81
CA LEU A 58 0.74 -3.82 2.84
C LEU A 58 0.27 -5.20 3.32
N ASN A 59 0.42 -5.43 4.62
CA ASN A 59 -0.02 -6.63 5.30
C ASN A 59 -1.55 -6.71 5.38
N THR A 60 -2.11 -7.93 5.31
CA THR A 60 -3.57 -8.13 5.36
C THR A 60 -4.13 -7.81 6.75
N THR A 61 -3.46 -8.27 7.80
CA THR A 61 -3.74 -8.00 9.22
C THR A 61 -2.42 -7.92 9.97
N SER A 62 -2.45 -7.65 11.28
CA SER A 62 -1.27 -7.77 12.16
C SER A 62 -1.17 -9.14 12.87
N VAL A 63 -2.03 -10.10 12.54
CA VAL A 63 -2.14 -11.41 13.22
C VAL A 63 -1.57 -12.52 12.35
N LYS A 64 -0.68 -13.34 12.91
CA LYS A 64 -0.13 -14.54 12.23
C LYS A 64 -0.92 -15.78 12.63
N SER A 65 -2.04 -16.03 11.95
CA SER A 65 -2.95 -17.13 12.30
C SER A 65 -2.63 -18.47 11.61
N GLY A 66 -1.77 -18.44 10.57
CA GLY A 66 -1.59 -19.55 9.63
C GLY A 66 -2.64 -19.59 8.52
N GLN A 67 -3.65 -18.71 8.55
CA GLN A 67 -4.59 -18.52 7.44
C GLN A 67 -4.00 -17.58 6.37
N GLN A 68 -4.50 -17.71 5.15
CA GLN A 68 -3.94 -16.99 4.01
C GLN A 68 -4.32 -15.49 3.96
N TRP A 69 -5.41 -15.07 4.61
CA TRP A 69 -5.85 -13.68 4.72
C TRP A 69 -5.40 -13.03 6.02
N ASP A 70 -4.16 -13.28 6.42
CA ASP A 70 -3.56 -12.82 7.67
C ASP A 70 -2.05 -12.59 7.46
N ALA A 71 -1.39 -11.99 8.45
CA ALA A 71 0.06 -11.82 8.41
C ALA A 71 0.78 -13.17 8.24
N PRO A 72 1.87 -13.22 7.44
CA PRO A 72 2.56 -12.09 6.81
C PRO A 72 2.11 -11.80 5.36
N ASN A 73 0.94 -12.28 4.92
CA ASN A 73 0.56 -12.18 3.53
C ASN A 73 0.04 -10.78 3.14
N GLY A 74 0.47 -10.31 1.98
CA GLY A 74 -0.11 -9.20 1.23
C GLY A 74 -0.70 -9.68 -0.09
N TRP A 75 -1.85 -9.11 -0.44
CA TRP A 75 -2.61 -9.46 -1.64
C TRP A 75 -2.75 -8.23 -2.54
N ALA A 76 -2.41 -8.40 -3.82
CA ALA A 76 -2.47 -7.35 -4.84
C ALA A 76 -3.74 -6.46 -4.77
N PRO A 77 -4.98 -6.98 -4.68
CA PRO A 77 -6.17 -6.14 -4.59
C PRO A 77 -6.18 -5.20 -3.39
N LEU A 78 -5.68 -5.65 -2.23
CA LEU A 78 -5.60 -4.82 -1.02
C LEU A 78 -4.57 -3.71 -1.17
N GLN A 79 -3.49 -3.96 -1.92
CA GLN A 79 -2.46 -2.95 -2.19
C GLN A 79 -3.06 -1.83 -3.04
N TRP A 80 -3.79 -2.20 -4.11
CA TRP A 80 -4.43 -1.24 -5.00
C TRP A 80 -5.50 -0.41 -4.30
N VAL A 81 -6.41 -1.07 -3.55
CA VAL A 81 -7.44 -0.38 -2.76
C VAL A 81 -6.83 0.62 -1.79
N ALA A 82 -5.74 0.24 -1.12
CA ALA A 82 -5.04 1.09 -0.19
C ALA A 82 -4.37 2.28 -0.88
N THR A 83 -3.60 2.04 -1.95
CA THR A 83 -2.93 3.08 -2.73
C THR A 83 -3.94 4.10 -3.25
N GLU A 84 -4.98 3.66 -3.97
CA GLU A 84 -6.00 4.56 -4.53
C GLU A 84 -6.80 5.28 -3.44
N GLY A 85 -7.18 4.58 -2.37
CA GLY A 85 -7.86 5.20 -1.25
C GLY A 85 -7.03 6.29 -0.58
N LEU A 86 -5.73 6.07 -0.37
CA LEU A 86 -4.83 7.08 0.17
C LEU A 86 -4.65 8.25 -0.81
N GLN A 87 -4.56 7.98 -2.12
CA GLN A 87 -4.49 9.00 -3.16
C GLN A 87 -5.72 9.90 -3.18
N ASN A 88 -6.92 9.32 -3.06
CA ASN A 88 -8.20 10.05 -3.02
C ASN A 88 -8.26 11.12 -1.91
N TYR A 89 -7.41 10.99 -0.87
CA TYR A 89 -7.33 11.90 0.27
C TYR A 89 -5.99 12.64 0.36
N GLY A 90 -5.17 12.62 -0.70
CA GLY A 90 -3.90 13.34 -0.78
C GLY A 90 -2.76 12.74 0.03
N GLN A 91 -2.90 11.50 0.53
CA GLN A 91 -1.90 10.79 1.34
C GLN A 91 -0.85 10.10 0.45
N LYS A 92 -0.25 10.89 -0.47
CA LYS A 92 0.56 10.39 -1.59
C LYS A 92 1.80 9.62 -1.16
N GLU A 93 2.49 10.07 -0.12
CA GLU A 93 3.71 9.42 0.36
C GLU A 93 3.44 7.96 0.78
N VAL A 94 2.41 7.74 1.62
CA VAL A 94 2.03 6.41 2.09
C VAL A 94 1.58 5.52 0.94
N ALA A 95 0.80 6.10 0.01
CA ALA A 95 0.32 5.40 -1.18
C ALA A 95 1.50 4.91 -2.04
N MET A 96 2.51 5.77 -2.22
CA MET A 96 3.72 5.43 -2.98
C MET A 96 4.57 4.40 -2.26
N ASP A 97 4.73 4.48 -0.94
CA ASP A 97 5.47 3.46 -0.20
C ASP A 97 4.85 2.08 -0.36
N ILE A 98 3.53 1.95 -0.26
CA ILE A 98 2.82 0.69 -0.53
C ILE A 98 3.14 0.18 -1.94
N SER A 99 2.99 1.04 -2.95
CA SER A 99 3.22 0.66 -4.35
C SER A 99 4.66 0.23 -4.60
N TRP A 100 5.64 0.99 -4.10
CA TRP A 100 7.06 0.66 -4.25
C TRP A 100 7.43 -0.63 -3.52
N HIS A 101 6.98 -0.81 -2.28
CA HIS A 101 7.31 -2.00 -1.50
C HIS A 101 6.72 -3.26 -2.14
N PHE A 102 5.45 -3.19 -2.56
CA PHE A 102 4.79 -4.31 -3.20
C PHE A 102 5.39 -4.63 -4.57
N LEU A 103 5.63 -3.63 -5.42
CA LEU A 103 6.29 -3.82 -6.71
C LEU A 103 7.69 -4.40 -6.56
N THR A 104 8.48 -3.91 -5.60
CA THR A 104 9.81 -4.49 -5.32
C THR A 104 9.69 -5.96 -4.94
N ASN A 105 8.68 -6.33 -4.15
CA ASN A 105 8.44 -7.73 -3.79
C ASN A 105 8.07 -8.60 -5.01
N VAL A 106 7.18 -8.09 -5.87
CA VAL A 106 6.79 -8.73 -7.12
C VAL A 106 8.01 -8.91 -8.02
N GLN A 107 8.81 -7.87 -8.23
CA GLN A 107 10.00 -7.90 -9.09
C GLN A 107 11.04 -8.89 -8.54
N HIS A 108 11.40 -8.83 -7.26
CA HIS A 108 12.36 -9.77 -6.68
C HIS A 108 11.88 -11.23 -6.78
N THR A 109 10.57 -11.46 -6.64
CA THR A 109 10.01 -12.81 -6.78
C THR A 109 10.08 -13.26 -8.23
N TYR A 110 9.76 -12.39 -9.18
CA TYR A 110 9.88 -12.65 -10.60
C TYR A 110 11.35 -12.88 -11.04
N ASP A 111 12.30 -12.11 -10.49
CA ASP A 111 13.72 -12.26 -10.79
C ASP A 111 14.26 -13.63 -10.37
N ARG A 112 13.72 -14.21 -9.29
CA ARG A 112 14.11 -15.53 -8.80
C ARG A 112 13.31 -16.67 -9.43
N GLU A 113 11.99 -16.53 -9.49
CA GLU A 113 11.05 -17.61 -9.81
C GLU A 113 10.47 -17.55 -11.23
N LYS A 114 10.70 -16.45 -11.96
CA LYS A 114 10.20 -16.18 -13.33
C LYS A 114 8.68 -16.25 -13.47
N LYS A 115 7.97 -15.95 -12.38
CA LYS A 115 6.51 -15.96 -12.30
C LYS A 115 5.97 -14.93 -11.33
N LEU A 116 4.71 -14.56 -11.52
CA LEU A 116 3.90 -13.82 -10.56
C LEU A 116 2.98 -14.81 -9.84
N VAL A 117 2.72 -14.54 -8.56
CA VAL A 117 1.99 -15.46 -7.67
C VAL A 117 0.77 -14.77 -7.05
N GLU A 118 -0.12 -15.58 -6.48
CA GLU A 118 -1.39 -15.16 -5.90
C GLU A 118 -1.26 -14.13 -4.76
N LYS A 119 -0.32 -14.36 -3.84
CA LYS A 119 -0.05 -13.53 -2.66
C LYS A 119 1.44 -13.55 -2.31
N TYR A 120 1.90 -12.56 -1.55
CA TYR A 120 3.31 -12.36 -1.22
C TYR A 120 3.51 -12.27 0.29
N ASP A 121 4.62 -12.82 0.80
CA ASP A 121 5.06 -12.50 2.15
C ASP A 121 5.61 -11.06 2.14
N VAL A 122 4.96 -10.16 2.86
CA VAL A 122 5.33 -8.73 2.87
C VAL A 122 6.34 -8.38 3.97
N SER A 123 6.71 -9.32 4.84
CA SER A 123 7.73 -9.07 5.87
C SER A 123 9.12 -8.86 5.26
N THR A 124 9.33 -9.42 4.07
CA THR A 124 10.54 -9.25 3.23
C THR A 124 10.13 -9.10 1.77
N THR A 125 11.06 -9.26 0.83
CA THR A 125 10.78 -9.26 -0.61
C THR A 125 11.31 -10.52 -1.27
N GLY A 126 10.72 -10.90 -2.40
CA GLY A 126 11.21 -12.01 -3.22
C GLY A 126 10.56 -13.35 -2.92
N THR A 127 9.56 -13.42 -2.03
CA THR A 127 8.89 -14.67 -1.68
C THR A 127 7.39 -14.55 -1.76
N GLY A 128 6.76 -15.54 -2.40
CA GLY A 128 5.32 -15.75 -2.32
C GLY A 128 4.86 -16.05 -0.89
N GLY A 129 3.60 -15.76 -0.62
CA GLY A 129 2.96 -16.05 0.67
C GLY A 129 2.53 -17.51 0.81
N GLY A 130 1.84 -17.83 1.90
CA GLY A 130 1.38 -19.20 2.18
C GLY A 130 0.19 -19.26 3.12
N GLY A 131 0.00 -20.41 3.78
CA GLY A 131 -1.09 -20.64 4.72
C GLY A 131 -2.44 -20.95 4.07
N GLY A 132 -3.43 -21.23 4.91
CA GLY A 132 -4.75 -21.70 4.48
C GLY A 132 -4.77 -23.18 4.09
N GLU A 133 -5.77 -23.56 3.30
CA GLU A 133 -6.10 -24.96 3.00
C GLU A 133 -5.47 -25.49 1.70
N TYR A 134 -4.86 -24.63 0.88
CA TYR A 134 -4.26 -25.01 -0.40
C TYR A 134 -2.93 -24.30 -0.67
N PRO A 135 -2.06 -24.87 -1.54
CA PRO A 135 -0.76 -24.28 -1.88
C PRO A 135 -0.88 -22.95 -2.62
N LEU A 136 0.18 -22.13 -2.56
CA LEU A 136 0.28 -20.90 -3.36
C LEU A 136 0.06 -21.16 -4.86
N GLN A 137 -0.72 -20.32 -5.52
CA GLN A 137 -1.02 -20.42 -6.96
C GLN A 137 -0.17 -19.47 -7.81
N ASP A 138 0.16 -19.93 -9.02
CA ASP A 138 0.94 -19.20 -10.02
C ASP A 138 0.03 -18.56 -11.08
N GLY A 139 0.41 -17.40 -11.60
CA GLY A 139 -0.37 -16.73 -12.66
C GLY A 139 -0.21 -15.22 -12.60
N PHE A 140 -0.79 -14.48 -11.65
CA PHE A 140 -2.12 -14.67 -11.09
C PHE A 140 -2.91 -13.41 -11.47
N GLY A 141 -4.15 -13.53 -11.95
CA GLY A 141 -4.83 -12.46 -12.70
C GLY A 141 -4.81 -11.08 -12.04
N TRP A 142 -5.15 -10.97 -10.75
CA TRP A 142 -5.10 -9.67 -10.05
C TRP A 142 -3.67 -9.16 -9.84
N THR A 143 -2.68 -10.04 -9.73
CA THR A 143 -1.30 -9.65 -9.41
C THR A 143 -0.74 -8.98 -10.64
N ASN A 144 -0.98 -9.59 -11.80
CA ASN A 144 -0.58 -9.06 -13.10
C ASN A 144 -1.25 -7.70 -13.35
N GLY A 145 -2.56 -7.61 -13.15
CA GLY A 145 -3.30 -6.37 -13.36
C GLY A 145 -2.85 -5.22 -12.45
N VAL A 146 -2.71 -5.49 -11.14
CA VAL A 146 -2.26 -4.47 -10.18
C VAL A 146 -0.79 -4.09 -10.41
N THR A 147 0.07 -5.03 -10.79
CA THR A 147 1.47 -4.76 -11.11
C THR A 147 1.57 -3.76 -12.25
N LEU A 148 0.82 -3.97 -13.35
CA LEU A 148 0.77 -3.01 -14.47
C LEU A 148 0.30 -1.63 -14.03
N LYS A 149 -0.78 -1.56 -13.25
CA LYS A 149 -1.31 -0.29 -12.73
C LYS A 149 -0.33 0.44 -11.83
N MET A 150 0.44 -0.28 -11.02
CA MET A 150 1.44 0.33 -10.14
C MET A 150 2.71 0.72 -10.89
N LEU A 151 3.14 -0.03 -11.93
CA LEU A 151 4.27 0.37 -12.79
C LEU A 151 4.01 1.71 -13.47
N ASP A 152 2.82 1.89 -14.05
CA ASP A 152 2.36 3.17 -14.61
C ASP A 152 2.34 4.31 -13.58
N LEU A 153 2.19 3.99 -12.29
CA LEU A 153 2.11 4.96 -11.22
C LEU A 153 3.48 5.42 -10.74
N ILE A 154 4.48 4.52 -10.75
CA ILE A 154 5.81 4.81 -10.21
C ILE A 154 6.79 5.38 -11.23
N CYS A 155 6.47 5.28 -12.53
CA CYS A 155 7.33 5.73 -13.62
C CYS A 155 6.63 6.81 -14.46
N PRO A 156 7.35 7.85 -14.94
CA PRO A 156 6.80 8.84 -15.85
C PRO A 156 6.24 8.18 -17.11
N LYS A 157 5.13 8.70 -17.66
CA LYS A 157 4.53 8.12 -18.88
C LYS A 157 5.43 8.30 -20.11
N GLU A 158 6.24 9.35 -20.09
CA GLU A 158 7.23 9.67 -21.12
C GLU A 158 8.45 8.75 -21.04
N GLN A 159 8.69 8.14 -19.88
CA GLN A 159 9.77 7.20 -19.63
C GLN A 159 9.25 6.01 -18.81
N PRO A 160 8.42 5.13 -19.42
CA PRO A 160 7.84 3.99 -18.73
C PRO A 160 8.94 2.99 -18.34
N CYS A 161 8.64 2.17 -17.34
CA CYS A 161 9.54 1.13 -16.87
C CYS A 161 8.93 -0.26 -17.08
N ASP A 162 9.69 -1.13 -17.75
CA ASP A 162 9.31 -2.53 -17.98
C ASP A 162 9.64 -3.44 -16.78
N ASN A 163 10.56 -2.98 -15.93
CA ASN A 163 10.91 -3.60 -14.65
C ASN A 163 10.89 -2.52 -13.57
N VAL A 164 10.63 -2.93 -12.33
CA VAL A 164 10.67 -2.01 -11.18
C VAL A 164 12.11 -1.53 -11.00
N PRO A 165 12.40 -0.21 -11.12
CA PRO A 165 13.76 0.29 -11.02
C PRO A 165 14.25 0.23 -9.56
N ALA A 166 15.56 0.06 -9.38
CA ALA A 166 16.17 0.00 -8.04
C ALA A 166 16.08 1.33 -7.27
N THR A 167 15.87 2.44 -7.97
CA THR A 167 15.75 3.79 -7.40
C THR A 167 14.44 4.43 -7.82
N ARG A 168 13.81 5.15 -6.89
CA ARG A 168 12.61 5.94 -7.19
C ARG A 168 13.00 7.10 -8.12
N PRO A 169 12.31 7.32 -9.26
CA PRO A 169 12.52 8.51 -10.06
C PRO A 169 12.29 9.76 -9.20
N LEU A 170 13.18 10.74 -9.33
CA LEU A 170 13.04 12.00 -8.61
C LEU A 170 11.77 12.71 -9.10
N SER A 171 10.87 13.04 -8.18
CA SER A 171 9.77 13.96 -8.44
C SER A 171 10.34 15.32 -8.89
N GLU A 172 9.84 15.89 -9.99
CA GLU A 172 10.22 17.22 -10.48
C GLU A 172 9.95 18.37 -9.49
N SER A 173 9.32 18.09 -8.34
CA SER A 173 8.92 19.12 -7.37
C SER A 173 10.00 19.58 -6.37
N THR A 174 11.27 19.17 -6.49
CA THR A 174 12.31 19.48 -5.47
C THR A 174 13.52 20.28 -5.95
N THR A 175 13.48 20.87 -7.14
CA THR A 175 14.58 21.76 -7.60
C THR A 175 14.07 23.09 -8.16
N GLN A 176 13.64 23.99 -7.26
CA GLN A 176 13.80 25.43 -7.50
C GLN A 176 14.61 26.02 -6.35
N PRO A 177 15.84 26.52 -6.60
CA PRO A 177 16.57 27.29 -5.60
C PRO A 177 15.82 28.58 -5.30
N LEU A 178 15.61 28.87 -4.01
CA LEU A 178 15.16 30.17 -3.53
C LEU A 178 16.12 31.25 -4.06
N LYS A 179 15.70 32.03 -5.06
CA LYS A 179 16.36 33.28 -5.41
C LYS A 179 16.23 34.22 -4.21
N GLN A 180 17.31 34.41 -3.47
CA GLN A 180 17.42 35.51 -2.53
C GLN A 180 17.31 36.83 -3.33
N LYS A 181 16.28 37.62 -3.03
CA LYS A 181 16.24 39.04 -3.42
C LYS A 181 17.26 39.76 -2.53
N GLU A 182 18.37 40.20 -3.12
CA GLU A 182 19.18 41.26 -2.54
C GLU A 182 18.33 42.53 -2.46
N ALA A 183 18.30 43.14 -1.27
CA ALA A 183 17.65 44.41 -1.06
C ALA A 183 18.57 45.54 -1.56
N GLU A 184 18.10 46.30 -2.53
CA GLU A 184 18.67 47.59 -2.90
C GLU A 184 18.57 48.57 -1.73
N PRO A 185 19.64 49.33 -1.40
CA PRO A 185 19.53 50.43 -0.46
C PRO A 185 18.92 51.65 -1.15
N THR A 186 17.78 52.12 -0.66
CA THR A 186 17.16 53.40 -1.02
C THR A 186 17.90 54.57 -0.36
N PRO A 187 17.78 55.81 -0.89
CA PRO A 187 18.88 56.75 -1.16
C PRO A 187 19.39 57.54 0.05
#